data_AF-A0A5C9EW86-F1
#
_entry.id   AF-A0A5C9EW86-F1
#
_cell.length_a   1.000
_cell.length_b   1.000
_cell.length_c   1.000
_cell.angle_alpha   90.00
_cell.angle_beta   90.00
_cell.angle_gamma   90.00
#
_symmetry.space_group_name_H-M   'P 1'
#
loop_
_entity.id
_entity.type
_entity.pdbx_description
1 polymer ?
#
loop_
_entity_poly.entity_id
_entity_poly.type
_entity_poly.pdbx_seq_one_letter_code
_entity_poly.pdbx_strand_id
1 'polypeptide(L)'
;MVYAKFPEIKGKSLNKLPITIPNDFTRKLNIVILPCSRVNKLILERWASFMDTLISDISFLDYYQINIFNKKLKVLRRYLEARARRNILNRNLEKVIHIYQELAVLKKTLNLKDHQSIYIFLINNKGDILWRTEGKYDLEKAQLLKQKIIEHMSEF
;
A
#
# COMPACT_ATOMS: atom_id res chain seq x y z
N MET A 1 19.47 0.89 -4.64
CA MET A 1 19.42 2.38 -4.54
C MET A 1 18.13 2.76 -3.81
N VAL A 2 18.20 3.59 -2.77
CA VAL A 2 17.02 4.04 -2.00
C VAL A 2 16.38 5.24 -2.72
N TYR A 3 15.08 5.17 -2.99
CA TYR A 3 14.34 6.26 -3.66
C TYR A 3 14.04 7.42 -2.70
N ALA A 4 13.52 7.09 -1.51
CA ALA A 4 13.13 8.01 -0.44
C ALA A 4 12.76 7.20 0.81
N LYS A 5 12.45 7.88 1.92
CA LYS A 5 11.83 7.26 3.10
C LYS A 5 10.30 7.31 3.00
N PHE A 6 9.65 6.20 3.30
CA PHE A 6 8.22 6.17 3.53
C PHE A 6 7.93 6.86 4.87
N PRO A 7 6.98 7.80 4.94
CA PRO A 7 6.71 8.52 6.17
C PRO A 7 6.13 7.58 7.22
N GLU A 8 6.39 7.87 8.49
CA GLU A 8 5.68 7.21 9.57
C GLU A 8 4.20 7.60 9.53
N ILE A 9 3.31 6.61 9.44
CA ILE A 9 1.87 6.80 9.40
C ILE A 9 1.21 5.92 10.46
N LYS A 10 0.47 6.56 11.36
CA LYS A 10 -0.36 5.89 12.35
C LYS A 10 -1.75 5.64 11.79
N GLY A 11 -2.21 4.41 11.89
CA GLY A 11 -3.49 3.96 11.40
C GLY A 11 -4.13 2.93 12.31
N LYS A 12 -5.18 2.30 11.78
CA LYS A 12 -5.78 1.10 12.37
C LYS A 12 -6.00 0.09 11.28
N SER A 13 -5.69 -1.17 11.53
CA SER A 13 -6.14 -2.26 10.67
C SER A 13 -7.68 -2.35 10.66
N LEU A 14 -8.25 -3.15 9.75
CA LEU A 14 -9.70 -3.31 9.67
C LEU A 14 -10.29 -4.00 10.91
N ASN A 15 -9.52 -4.85 11.61
CA ASN A 15 -9.89 -5.39 12.93
C ASN A 15 -9.63 -4.41 14.09
N LYS A 16 -9.39 -3.13 13.78
CA LYS A 16 -9.22 -2.00 14.72
C LYS A 16 -7.97 -2.05 15.59
N LEU A 17 -6.99 -2.90 15.26
CA LEU A 17 -5.70 -2.90 15.94
C LEU A 17 -4.92 -1.64 15.54
N PRO A 18 -4.26 -0.96 16.48
CA PRO A 18 -3.35 0.13 16.16
C PRO A 18 -2.20 -0.40 15.30
N ILE A 19 -1.77 0.38 14.31
CA ILE A 19 -0.62 0.05 13.48
C ILE A 19 0.13 1.32 13.07
N THR A 20 1.44 1.25 13.06
CA THR A 20 2.39 2.32 12.72
C THR A 20 3.24 1.85 11.55
N ILE A 21 2.96 2.33 10.36
CA ILE A 21 3.71 1.98 9.14
C ILE A 21 4.86 2.96 8.97
N PRO A 22 6.07 2.54 8.54
CA PRO A 22 6.48 1.17 8.21
C PRO A 22 6.95 0.32 9.42
N ASN A 23 7.01 0.89 10.62
CA ASN A 23 7.62 0.25 11.79
C ASN A 23 6.99 -1.12 12.18
N ASP A 24 5.67 -1.26 12.00
CA ASP A 24 4.89 -2.45 12.35
C ASP A 24 4.73 -3.42 11.16
N PHE A 25 5.49 -3.22 10.07
CA PHE A 25 5.56 -4.20 9.00
C PHE A 25 6.21 -5.50 9.47
N THR A 26 5.63 -6.63 9.09
CA THR A 26 5.99 -7.94 9.65
C THR A 26 7.06 -8.68 8.84
N ARG A 27 7.34 -8.24 7.61
CA ARG A 27 8.30 -8.89 6.72
C ARG A 27 9.49 -7.99 6.38
N LYS A 28 10.56 -8.60 5.84
CA LYS A 28 11.76 -7.87 5.42
C LYS A 28 11.45 -6.90 4.28
N LEU A 29 10.64 -7.36 3.32
CA LEU A 29 10.06 -6.54 2.26
C LEU A 29 8.54 -6.50 2.36
N ASN A 30 7.97 -5.33 2.11
CA ASN A 30 6.54 -5.08 2.21
C ASN A 30 6.10 -4.24 1.04
N ILE A 31 5.03 -4.67 0.38
CA ILE A 31 4.42 -3.93 -0.71
C ILE A 31 3.26 -3.12 -0.14
N VAL A 32 3.20 -1.82 -0.45
CA VAL A 32 2.06 -0.98 -0.08
C VAL A 32 1.25 -0.66 -1.32
N ILE A 33 -0.03 -1.03 -1.29
CA ILE A 33 -1.04 -0.60 -2.24
C ILE A 33 -1.77 0.60 -1.65
N LEU A 34 -1.70 1.74 -2.32
CA LEU A 34 -2.27 3.02 -1.88
C LEU A 34 -3.29 3.55 -2.92
N PRO A 35 -4.59 3.21 -2.77
CA PRO A 35 -5.65 3.80 -3.57
C PRO A 35 -5.89 5.27 -3.15
N CYS A 36 -5.72 6.22 -4.06
CA CYS A 36 -5.82 7.65 -3.78
C CYS A 36 -7.13 8.31 -4.24
N SER A 37 -7.78 7.79 -5.29
CA SER A 37 -9.01 8.40 -5.83
C SER A 37 -10.06 7.33 -6.20
N ARG A 38 -11.02 7.62 -7.09
CA ARG A 38 -12.04 6.66 -7.56
C ARG A 38 -11.39 5.55 -8.39
N VAL A 39 -10.68 4.63 -7.72
CA VAL A 39 -10.06 3.48 -8.37
C VAL A 39 -11.13 2.51 -8.82
N ASN A 40 -11.05 2.07 -10.07
CA ASN A 40 -11.89 0.97 -10.56
C ASN A 40 -11.50 -0.31 -9.82
N LYS A 41 -12.50 -1.04 -9.30
CA LYS A 41 -12.30 -2.31 -8.57
C LYS A 41 -11.43 -3.29 -9.35
N LEU A 42 -11.58 -3.36 -10.67
CA LEU A 42 -10.79 -4.24 -11.53
C LEU A 42 -9.28 -3.93 -11.49
N ILE A 43 -8.90 -2.64 -11.37
CA ILE A 43 -7.48 -2.25 -11.27
C ILE A 43 -6.89 -2.78 -9.97
N LEU A 44 -7.63 -2.63 -8.88
CA LEU A 44 -7.20 -3.13 -7.58
C LEU A 44 -7.14 -4.67 -7.59
N GLU A 45 -8.14 -5.35 -8.16
CA GLU A 45 -8.22 -6.82 -8.23
C GLU A 45 -7.02 -7.43 -8.96
N ARG A 46 -6.61 -6.81 -10.09
CA ARG A 46 -5.43 -7.27 -10.83
C ARG A 46 -4.14 -7.12 -10.04
N TRP A 47 -3.96 -6.00 -9.34
CA TRP A 47 -2.80 -5.82 -8.47
C TRP A 47 -2.82 -6.80 -7.30
N ALA A 48 -3.95 -6.96 -6.61
CA ALA A 48 -4.07 -7.87 -5.47
C ALA A 48 -3.83 -9.33 -5.88
N SER A 49 -4.42 -9.79 -6.98
CA SER A 49 -4.18 -11.15 -7.51
C SER A 49 -2.70 -11.39 -7.81
N PHE A 50 -2.00 -10.39 -8.34
CA PHE A 50 -0.57 -10.49 -8.59
C PHE A 50 0.23 -10.54 -7.27
N MET A 51 -0.13 -9.72 -6.27
CA MET A 51 0.54 -9.75 -4.97
C MET A 51 0.32 -11.09 -4.25
N ASP A 52 -0.89 -11.65 -4.32
CA ASP A 52 -1.23 -12.95 -3.72
C ASP A 52 -0.31 -14.05 -4.28
N THR A 53 -0.04 -14.05 -5.60
CA THR A 53 0.94 -14.95 -6.22
C THR A 53 2.37 -14.69 -5.76
N LEU A 54 2.77 -13.43 -5.55
CA LEU A 54 4.13 -13.14 -5.08
C LEU A 54 4.36 -13.64 -3.65
N ILE A 55 3.41 -13.38 -2.75
CA ILE A 55 3.58 -13.72 -1.33
C ILE A 55 3.38 -15.22 -1.05
N SER A 56 2.72 -15.97 -1.94
CA SER A 56 2.69 -17.44 -1.84
C SER A 56 4.07 -18.05 -2.07
N ASP A 57 4.88 -17.41 -2.92
CA ASP A 57 6.16 -17.95 -3.37
C ASP A 57 7.34 -17.38 -2.55
N ILE A 58 7.16 -16.22 -1.89
CA ILE A 58 8.24 -15.45 -1.28
C ILE A 58 7.93 -15.17 0.20
N SER A 59 8.50 -15.98 1.11
CA SER A 59 8.20 -15.96 2.55
C SER A 59 8.63 -14.67 3.30
N PHE A 60 9.59 -13.93 2.75
CA PHE A 60 10.08 -12.66 3.30
C PHE A 60 9.38 -11.43 2.73
N LEU A 61 8.31 -11.62 1.96
CA LEU A 61 7.51 -10.57 1.33
C LEU A 61 6.08 -10.57 1.89
N ASP A 62 5.52 -9.39 2.10
CA ASP A 62 4.08 -9.20 2.31
C ASP A 62 3.52 -8.05 1.50
N TYR A 63 2.19 -7.87 1.54
CA TYR A 63 1.57 -6.63 1.08
C TYR A 63 0.47 -6.11 2.00
N TYR A 64 0.33 -4.79 2.01
CA TYR A 64 -0.63 -4.02 2.77
C TYR A 64 -1.46 -3.14 1.84
N GLN A 65 -2.74 -2.99 2.15
CA GLN A 65 -3.62 -2.04 1.48
C GLN A 65 -3.90 -0.88 2.44
N ILE A 66 -3.52 0.34 2.05
CA ILE A 66 -3.75 1.54 2.87
C ILE A 66 -4.91 2.34 2.29
N ASN A 67 -6.01 2.43 3.04
CA ASN A 67 -7.14 3.30 2.74
C ASN A 67 -7.01 4.61 3.52
N ILE A 68 -7.20 5.73 2.82
CA ILE A 68 -7.02 7.07 3.38
C ILE A 68 -8.38 7.72 3.63
N PHE A 69 -8.61 8.17 4.86
CA PHE A 69 -9.79 8.91 5.25
C PHE A 69 -9.42 10.30 5.72
N ASN A 70 -10.07 11.32 5.16
CA ASN A 70 -9.82 12.69 5.60
C ASN A 70 -10.27 12.86 7.06
N LYS A 71 -9.34 13.26 7.93
CA LYS A 71 -9.55 13.46 9.37
C LYS A 71 -10.67 14.48 9.67
N LYS A 72 -10.88 15.47 8.79
CA LYS A 72 -11.91 16.50 8.93
C LYS A 72 -13.32 15.97 8.68
N LEU A 73 -13.47 14.88 7.92
CA LEU A 73 -14.76 14.29 7.56
C LEU A 73 -15.26 13.27 8.60
N LYS A 74 -15.23 13.62 9.90
CA LYS A 74 -15.63 12.71 10.98
C LYS A 74 -17.07 12.21 10.84
N VAL A 75 -17.98 13.08 10.40
CA VAL A 75 -19.42 12.77 10.23
C VAL A 75 -19.63 11.76 9.09
N LEU A 76 -18.86 11.88 8.01
CA LEU A 76 -18.93 11.00 6.83
C LEU A 76 -18.06 9.74 6.96
N ARG A 77 -17.32 9.59 8.06
CA ARG A 77 -16.35 8.51 8.25
C ARG A 77 -16.97 7.13 8.08
N ARG A 78 -18.13 6.87 8.68
CA ARG A 78 -18.84 5.58 8.56
C ARG A 78 -19.19 5.27 7.10
N TYR A 79 -19.67 6.26 6.34
CA TYR A 79 -19.98 6.10 4.92
C TYR A 79 -18.72 5.82 4.09
N LEU A 80 -17.64 6.57 4.33
CA LEU A 80 -16.37 6.37 3.62
C LEU A 80 -15.77 4.99 3.93
N GLU A 81 -15.79 4.57 5.19
CA GLU A 81 -15.35 3.23 5.60
C GLU A 81 -16.20 2.13 4.95
N ALA A 82 -17.53 2.29 4.92
CA ALA A 82 -18.43 1.36 4.24
C ALA A 82 -18.17 1.29 2.73
N ARG A 83 -17.83 2.41 2.10
CA ARG A 83 -17.42 2.44 0.69
C ARG A 83 -16.08 1.73 0.49
N ALA A 84 -15.10 1.96 1.36
CA ALA A 84 -13.79 1.32 1.28
C ALA A 84 -13.89 -0.21 1.43
N ARG A 85 -14.81 -0.71 2.27
CA ARG A 85 -15.08 -2.15 2.42
C ARG A 85 -15.41 -2.88 1.12
N ARG A 86 -15.99 -2.19 0.13
CA ARG A 86 -16.27 -2.77 -1.21
C ARG A 86 -15.02 -2.97 -2.07
N ASN A 87 -13.92 -2.31 -1.70
CA ASN A 87 -12.64 -2.34 -2.40
C ASN A 87 -11.54 -3.02 -1.56
N ILE A 88 -11.93 -3.79 -0.53
CA ILE A 88 -10.99 -4.61 0.23
C ILE A 88 -10.68 -5.85 -0.60
N LEU A 89 -9.42 -6.02 -0.93
CA LEU A 89 -8.97 -7.15 -1.74
C LEU A 89 -8.00 -8.06 -1.01
N ASN A 90 -7.23 -7.49 -0.08
CA ASN A 90 -6.42 -8.32 0.80
C ASN A 90 -7.34 -9.16 1.68
N ARG A 91 -7.24 -10.48 1.54
CA ARG A 91 -8.03 -11.45 2.32
C ARG A 91 -7.66 -11.41 3.80
N ASN A 92 -6.45 -10.98 4.13
CA ASN A 92 -6.03 -10.73 5.50
C ASN A 92 -6.40 -9.29 5.91
N LEU A 93 -7.48 -9.19 6.70
CA LEU A 93 -8.05 -7.93 7.17
C LEU A 93 -7.10 -7.12 8.07
N GLU A 94 -6.10 -7.75 8.68
CA GLU A 94 -5.08 -7.07 9.49
C GLU A 94 -4.16 -6.20 8.63
N LYS A 95 -3.99 -6.57 7.36
CA LYS A 95 -3.14 -5.89 6.38
C LYS A 95 -3.89 -4.80 5.61
N VAL A 96 -5.17 -4.60 5.91
CA VAL A 96 -5.98 -3.50 5.39
C VAL A 96 -5.99 -2.39 6.42
N ILE A 97 -5.28 -1.30 6.14
CA ILE A 97 -4.98 -0.25 7.10
C ILE A 97 -5.76 1.00 6.74
N HIS A 98 -6.49 1.53 7.71
CA HIS A 98 -7.23 2.79 7.63
C HIS A 98 -6.42 3.89 8.31
N ILE A 99 -6.04 4.91 7.53
CA ILE A 99 -5.31 6.08 8.04
C ILE A 99 -6.24 7.29 8.04
N TYR A 100 -6.09 8.16 9.04
CA TYR A 100 -6.94 9.34 9.23
C TYR A 100 -6.11 10.61 9.04
N GLN A 101 -5.73 10.88 7.80
CA GLN A 101 -4.89 12.00 7.39
C GLN A 101 -5.47 12.67 6.14
N GLU A 102 -5.12 13.94 5.93
CA GLU A 102 -5.42 14.62 4.68
C GLU A 102 -4.60 14.03 3.53
N LEU A 103 -5.27 13.56 2.47
CA LEU A 103 -4.63 12.98 1.28
C LEU A 103 -3.59 13.93 0.66
N ALA A 104 -3.85 15.24 0.66
CA ALA A 104 -2.93 16.24 0.12
C ALA A 104 -1.58 16.24 0.86
N VAL A 105 -1.60 16.07 2.19
CA VAL A 105 -0.38 15.97 3.00
C VAL A 105 0.41 14.73 2.60
N LEU A 106 -0.26 13.58 2.49
CA LEU A 106 0.40 12.33 2.12
C LEU A 106 0.98 12.39 0.70
N LYS A 107 0.21 12.93 -0.26
CA LYS A 107 0.66 13.12 -1.64
C LYS A 107 1.92 13.99 -1.72
N LYS A 108 1.95 15.10 -0.98
CA LYS A 108 3.12 15.97 -0.91
C LYS A 108 4.33 15.23 -0.34
N THR A 109 4.16 14.54 0.79
CA THR A 109 5.24 13.82 1.46
C THR A 109 5.83 12.70 0.60
N LEU A 110 4.99 11.98 -0.14
CA LEU A 110 5.41 10.88 -1.01
C LEU A 110 5.71 11.33 -2.46
N ASN A 111 5.63 12.63 -2.75
CA ASN A 111 5.77 13.21 -4.09
C ASN A 111 4.91 12.46 -5.14
N LEU A 112 3.61 12.41 -4.88
CA LEU A 112 2.60 11.74 -5.71
C LEU A 112 1.92 12.72 -6.65
N LYS A 113 1.65 12.27 -7.87
CA LYS A 113 0.91 13.03 -8.88
C LYS A 113 -0.58 13.04 -8.57
N ASP A 114 -1.25 14.14 -8.92
CA ASP A 114 -2.65 14.31 -8.55
C ASP A 114 -3.65 13.46 -9.32
N HIS A 115 -3.34 13.14 -10.58
CA HIS A 115 -4.24 12.45 -11.50
C HIS A 115 -4.24 10.92 -11.35
N GLN A 116 -3.39 10.37 -10.51
CA GLN A 116 -3.26 8.92 -10.38
C GLN A 116 -4.23 8.35 -9.36
N SER A 117 -4.80 7.20 -9.73
CA SER A 117 -5.79 6.52 -8.91
C SER A 117 -5.17 5.62 -7.85
N ILE A 118 -4.00 5.05 -8.12
CA ILE A 118 -3.34 4.07 -7.26
C ILE A 118 -1.82 4.20 -7.35
N TYR A 119 -1.16 3.96 -6.22
CA TYR A 119 0.28 3.86 -6.10
C TYR A 119 0.68 2.52 -5.48
N ILE A 120 1.81 1.97 -5.93
CA ILE A 120 2.41 0.76 -5.38
C ILE A 120 3.82 1.11 -4.94
N PHE A 121 4.21 0.69 -3.74
CA PHE A 121 5.55 0.87 -3.20
C PHE A 121 6.13 -0.47 -2.76
N LEU A 122 7.40 -0.71 -3.01
CA LEU A 122 8.19 -1.75 -2.35
C LEU A 122 9.03 -1.08 -1.26
N ILE A 123 8.86 -1.54 -0.02
CA ILE A 123 9.43 -0.91 1.16
C ILE A 123 10.14 -1.97 2.01
N ASN A 124 11.34 -1.67 2.50
CA ASN A 124 12.01 -2.52 3.48
C ASN A 124 11.53 -2.26 4.92
N ASN A 125 11.91 -3.11 5.87
CA ASN A 125 11.58 -2.92 7.29
C ASN A 125 12.21 -1.67 7.95
N LYS A 126 13.14 -0.98 7.27
CA LYS A 126 13.70 0.32 7.69
C LYS A 126 12.91 1.51 7.14
N GLY A 127 11.83 1.26 6.40
CA GLY A 127 11.03 2.29 5.77
C GLY A 127 11.63 2.90 4.51
N ASP A 128 12.69 2.34 3.94
CA ASP A 128 13.22 2.77 2.64
C ASP A 128 12.29 2.32 1.53
N ILE A 129 11.91 3.26 0.66
CA ILE A 129 11.24 2.96 -0.60
C ILE A 129 12.32 2.47 -1.56
N LEU A 130 12.26 1.20 -1.93
CA LEU A 130 13.19 0.55 -2.85
C LEU A 130 12.71 0.67 -4.30
N TRP A 131 11.39 0.72 -4.49
CA TRP A 131 10.75 0.88 -5.79
C TRP A 131 9.34 1.46 -5.63
N ARG A 132 8.86 2.17 -6.65
CA ARG A 132 7.47 2.65 -6.71
C ARG A 132 6.93 2.67 -8.14
N THR A 133 5.62 2.53 -8.29
CA THR A 133 4.89 2.74 -9.54
C THR A 133 3.49 3.30 -9.30
N GLU A 134 2.80 3.64 -10.38
CA GLU A 134 1.45 4.20 -10.38
C GLU A 134 0.53 3.58 -11.45
N GLY A 135 -0.78 3.67 -11.23
CA GLY A 135 -1.80 3.32 -12.21
C GLY A 135 -2.09 1.81 -12.35
N LYS A 136 -2.64 1.43 -13.51
CA LYS A 136 -3.10 0.06 -13.76
C LYS A 136 -1.96 -0.96 -13.74
N TYR A 137 -2.31 -2.19 -13.36
CA TYR A 137 -1.45 -3.35 -13.53
C TYR A 137 -1.12 -3.54 -15.01
N ASP A 138 0.16 -3.78 -15.30
CA ASP A 138 0.68 -4.22 -16.58
C ASP A 138 1.88 -5.15 -16.34
N LEU A 139 2.25 -5.93 -17.36
CA LEU A 139 3.30 -6.95 -17.26
C LEU A 139 4.69 -6.33 -17.02
N GLU A 140 4.95 -5.16 -17.59
CA GLU A 140 6.23 -4.47 -17.45
C GLU A 140 6.46 -4.06 -15.98
N LYS A 141 5.49 -3.40 -15.34
CA LYS A 141 5.57 -3.05 -13.91
C LYS A 141 5.66 -4.27 -13.02
N ALA A 142 4.96 -5.35 -13.36
CA ALA A 142 5.01 -6.60 -12.63
C ALA A 142 6.41 -7.23 -12.67
N GLN A 143 7.04 -7.25 -13.84
CA GLN A 143 8.40 -7.73 -14.04
C GLN A 143 9.42 -6.86 -13.31
N LEU A 144 9.29 -5.54 -13.39
CA LEU A 144 10.16 -4.61 -12.67
C LEU A 144 10.04 -4.78 -11.15
N LEU A 145 8.83 -4.96 -10.62
CA LEU A 145 8.65 -5.24 -9.19
C LEU A 145 9.33 -6.56 -8.79
N LYS A 146 9.14 -7.64 -9.57
CA LYS A 146 9.83 -8.92 -9.33
C LYS A 146 11.34 -8.77 -9.34
N GLN A 147 11.88 -8.07 -10.33
CA GLN A 147 13.31 -7.79 -10.42
C GLN A 147 13.81 -7.07 -9.17
N LYS A 148 13.09 -6.03 -8.71
CA LYS A 148 13.46 -5.29 -7.50
C LYS A 148 13.38 -6.13 -6.24
N ILE A 149 12.42 -7.05 -6.14
CA ILE A 149 12.36 -8.00 -5.02
C ILE A 149 13.58 -8.93 -5.02
N ILE A 150 13.99 -9.44 -6.18
CA ILE A 150 15.15 -10.33 -6.32
C ILE A 150 16.45 -9.58 -6.02
N GLU A 151 16.61 -8.36 -6.56
CA GLU A 151 17.80 -7.52 -6.32
C GLU A 151 18.04 -7.28 -4.82
N HIS A 152 16.97 -7.10 -4.05
CA HIS A 152 17.05 -6.87 -2.61
C HIS A 152 16.95 -8.14 -1.77
N MET A 153 16.76 -9.32 -2.37
CA MET A 153 16.71 -10.59 -1.65
C MET A 153 18.06 -10.95 -1.00
N SER A 154 19.16 -10.59 -1.64
CA SER A 154 20.53 -10.88 -1.17
C SER A 154 21.00 -9.96 -0.03
N GLU A 155 20.23 -8.92 0.30
CA GLU A 155 20.51 -8.01 1.42
C GLU A 155 20.04 -8.59 2.77
N PHE A 156 19.59 -9.85 2.79
CA PHE A 156 18.84 -10.48 3.87
C PHE A 156 19.36 -11.87 4.25
#